data_AF-A0A2D6N9V6-F1
#
_entry.id   AF-A0A2D6N9V6-F1
#
_cell.length_a   1.000
_cell.length_b   1.000
_cell.length_c   1.000
_cell.angle_alpha   90.00
_cell.angle_beta   90.00
_cell.angle_gamma   90.00
#
_symmetry.space_group_name_H-M   'P 1'
#
loop_
_entity.id
_entity.type
_entity.pdbx_description
1 polymer ?
#
loop_
_entity_poly.entity_id
_entity_poly.type
_entity_poly.pdbx_seq_one_letter_code
_entity_poly.pdbx_strand_id
1 'polypeptide(L)'
;MDGPRPLHSGEWEQLNAVVETVFRPGMFEQYPQLFHEANRENLRVVAADGKVVSHVGMIERPASLLGCSIQVCCIGGVATLPNYRERGFASAAFGDAVARARTDGVDLMLISGRRSLYLRAGSRTVGRDQEFIITPAAAPRLQALTTGIRVVEVTSRHLPLLRDLYAGEAVRFVRWKEDWEMAYDCKYVMNQPTEFHLIYRGADPAAYLLLQPPRKGTSGDETWRIAEFAGDRTVLVCALGQLAADRNIALRVHVLSADIVLAGLLGGVAVSSSWAPSYGTLLVINFEQFMERMRPLLAERLDAETANLLAFRAEDERFTIAKGSEQLKVSGLGNLVLYLFGTPNKDEVVEPAGSSALAAQLDQALPLPALWYGISYV
;
A
#
# COMPACT_ATOMS: atom_id res chain seq x y z
N MET A 1 10.74 32.68 5.11
CA MET A 1 10.30 31.30 4.88
C MET A 1 10.49 30.57 6.18
N ASP A 2 9.48 29.86 6.64
CA ASP A 2 9.49 29.09 7.88
C ASP A 2 9.15 27.63 7.55
N GLY A 3 9.90 26.68 8.11
CA GLY A 3 9.88 25.28 7.73
C GLY A 3 10.85 24.88 6.60
N PRO A 4 10.90 23.58 6.24
CA PRO A 4 9.94 22.54 6.60
C PRO A 4 9.95 22.20 8.10
N ARG A 5 8.77 22.02 8.70
CA ARG A 5 8.57 21.75 10.14
C ARG A 5 7.24 21.03 10.39
N PRO A 6 6.99 20.47 11.58
CA PRO A 6 5.65 20.06 11.97
C PRO A 6 4.62 21.21 11.89
N LEU A 7 3.36 20.84 11.65
CA LEU A 7 2.23 21.75 11.78
C LEU A 7 2.08 22.21 13.24
N HIS A 8 1.97 23.52 13.46
CA HIS A 8 1.63 24.03 14.78
C HIS A 8 0.13 23.86 15.08
N SER A 9 -0.23 23.71 16.35
CA SER A 9 -1.63 23.49 16.77
C SER A 9 -2.61 24.60 16.35
N GLY A 10 -2.11 25.82 16.13
CA GLY A 10 -2.92 26.95 15.64
C GLY A 10 -3.07 27.05 14.12
N GLU A 11 -2.49 26.12 13.34
CA GLU A 11 -2.41 26.21 11.88
C GLU A 11 -3.36 25.28 11.12
N TRP A 12 -4.26 24.55 11.83
CA TRP A 12 -5.18 23.58 11.24
C TRP A 12 -6.05 24.15 10.12
N GLU A 13 -6.67 25.32 10.35
CA GLU A 13 -7.51 25.97 9.34
C GLU A 13 -6.73 26.35 8.09
N GLN A 14 -5.48 26.78 8.26
CA GLN A 14 -4.60 27.13 7.14
C GLN A 14 -4.23 25.88 6.33
N LEU A 15 -3.91 24.77 7.02
CA LEU A 15 -3.64 23.51 6.35
C LEU A 15 -4.87 23.01 5.58
N ASN A 16 -6.05 23.07 6.19
CA ASN A 16 -7.30 22.68 5.52
C ASN A 16 -7.50 23.49 4.24
N ALA A 17 -7.37 24.82 4.32
CA ALA A 17 -7.48 25.71 3.16
C ALA A 17 -6.48 25.34 2.05
N VAL A 18 -5.23 24.97 2.40
CA VAL A 18 -4.21 24.54 1.44
C VAL A 18 -4.61 23.25 0.72
N VAL A 19 -5.02 22.21 1.47
CA VAL A 19 -5.33 20.90 0.87
C VAL A 19 -6.62 20.96 0.06
N GLU A 20 -7.64 21.69 0.50
CA GLU A 20 -8.89 21.85 -0.25
C GLU A 20 -8.68 22.64 -1.54
N THR A 21 -7.89 23.71 -1.49
CA THR A 21 -7.56 24.51 -2.68
C THR A 21 -6.84 23.67 -3.74
N VAL A 22 -5.96 22.76 -3.32
CA VAL A 22 -5.14 21.97 -4.25
C VAL A 22 -5.87 20.72 -4.75
N PHE A 23 -6.73 20.12 -3.94
CA PHE A 23 -7.43 18.88 -4.27
C PHE A 23 -8.92 19.08 -4.48
N ARG A 24 -9.67 19.19 -3.37
CA ARG A 24 -11.14 19.33 -3.34
C ARG A 24 -11.61 19.63 -1.91
N PRO A 25 -12.83 20.16 -1.74
CA PRO A 25 -13.46 20.26 -0.43
C PRO A 25 -13.63 18.91 0.27
N GLY A 26 -13.58 18.91 1.61
CA GLY A 26 -13.84 17.75 2.47
C GLY A 26 -12.66 16.79 2.64
N MET A 27 -11.43 17.25 2.35
CA MET A 27 -10.24 16.40 2.47
C MET A 27 -9.96 15.97 3.91
N PHE A 28 -10.18 16.85 4.90
CA PHE A 28 -9.91 16.52 6.31
C PHE A 28 -10.81 15.38 6.82
N GLU A 29 -12.09 15.44 6.48
CA GLU A 29 -13.10 14.46 6.88
C GLU A 29 -12.92 13.12 6.16
N GLN A 30 -12.34 13.13 4.96
CA GLN A 30 -12.10 11.94 4.15
C GLN A 30 -10.83 11.18 4.54
N TYR A 31 -9.86 11.83 5.18
CA TYR A 31 -8.59 11.24 5.61
C TYR A 31 -8.31 11.49 7.10
N PRO A 32 -9.22 11.06 7.99
CA PRO A 32 -9.10 11.29 9.42
C PRO A 32 -7.87 10.64 10.05
N GLN A 33 -7.30 9.58 9.45
CA GLN A 33 -6.03 8.99 9.91
C GLN A 33 -4.84 9.93 9.70
N LEU A 34 -4.89 10.76 8.64
CA LEU A 34 -3.85 11.72 8.30
C LEU A 34 -4.03 13.01 9.11
N PHE A 35 -5.22 13.61 9.00
CA PHE A 35 -5.54 14.91 9.61
C PHE A 35 -6.10 14.74 11.02
N HIS A 36 -5.26 14.20 11.91
CA HIS A 36 -5.58 13.95 13.30
C HIS A 36 -4.59 14.65 14.24
N GLU A 37 -5.04 15.12 15.40
CA GLU A 37 -4.16 15.77 16.38
C GLU A 37 -3.02 14.85 16.84
N ALA A 38 -3.32 13.56 17.06
CA ALA A 38 -2.30 12.57 17.39
C ALA A 38 -1.25 12.35 16.28
N ASN A 39 -1.54 12.76 15.04
CA ASN A 39 -0.64 12.67 13.89
C ASN A 39 -0.05 14.04 13.48
N ARG A 40 -0.29 15.12 14.24
CA ARG A 40 0.09 16.49 13.85
C ARG A 40 1.59 16.64 13.59
N GLU A 41 2.43 15.97 14.38
CA GLU A 41 3.89 16.03 14.23
C GLU A 41 4.41 15.47 12.90
N ASN A 42 3.56 14.67 12.22
CA ASN A 42 3.81 14.04 10.94
C ASN A 42 3.21 14.82 9.75
N LEU A 43 2.60 15.98 10.03
CA LEU A 43 2.13 16.93 9.02
C LEU A 43 3.24 17.96 8.78
N ARG A 44 4.01 17.78 7.70
CA ARG A 44 5.19 18.59 7.40
C ARG A 44 4.80 19.76 6.52
N VAL A 45 4.98 20.98 7.02
CA VAL A 45 4.52 22.20 6.36
C VAL A 45 5.66 23.16 6.07
N VAL A 46 5.45 23.99 5.05
CA VAL A 46 6.26 25.19 4.77
C VAL A 46 5.34 26.39 4.81
N ALA A 47 5.75 27.41 5.56
CA ALA A 47 5.08 28.69 5.66
C ALA A 47 5.85 29.80 4.94
N ALA A 48 5.10 30.64 4.24
CA ALA A 48 5.60 31.85 3.57
C ALA A 48 4.57 32.97 3.75
N ASP A 49 5.04 34.20 3.91
CA ASP A 49 4.20 35.39 4.12
C ASP A 49 3.22 35.24 5.30
N GLY A 50 3.68 34.59 6.38
CA GLY A 50 2.88 34.38 7.60
C GLY A 50 1.78 33.32 7.51
N LYS A 51 1.75 32.50 6.45
CA LYS A 51 0.76 31.42 6.28
C LYS A 51 1.36 30.12 5.78
N VAL A 52 0.71 29.00 6.06
CA VAL A 52 1.03 27.69 5.47
C VAL A 52 0.75 27.72 3.96
N VAL A 53 1.72 27.30 3.14
CA VAL A 53 1.62 27.34 1.67
C VAL A 53 1.92 26.00 0.99
N SER A 54 2.55 25.07 1.71
CA SER A 54 2.89 23.73 1.24
C SER A 54 2.79 22.72 2.38
N HIS A 55 2.43 21.48 2.04
CA HIS A 55 2.22 20.39 2.98
C HIS A 55 2.61 19.04 2.37
N VAL A 56 3.19 18.18 3.20
CA VAL A 56 3.34 16.74 3.00
C VAL A 56 2.91 16.04 4.29
N GLY A 57 1.93 15.14 4.20
CA GLY A 57 1.46 14.38 5.35
C GLY A 57 2.03 12.97 5.37
N MET A 58 2.29 12.45 6.56
CA MET A 58 2.77 11.09 6.80
C MET A 58 1.85 10.38 7.78
N ILE A 59 1.62 9.08 7.58
CA ILE A 59 1.18 8.17 8.66
C ILE A 59 2.17 7.02 8.77
N GLU A 60 2.50 6.65 10.00
CA GLU A 60 3.42 5.54 10.27
C GLU A 60 2.66 4.38 10.89
N ARG A 61 2.81 3.19 10.33
CA ARG A 61 2.20 1.96 10.83
C ARG A 61 3.17 0.79 10.68
N PRO A 62 3.19 -0.15 11.63
CA PRO A 62 3.86 -1.42 11.39
C PRO A 62 3.15 -2.18 10.27
N ALA A 63 3.88 -3.05 9.59
CA ALA A 63 3.32 -4.00 8.63
C ALA A 63 3.96 -5.38 8.81
N SER A 64 3.27 -6.40 8.32
CA SER A 64 3.78 -7.76 8.20
C SER A 64 3.98 -8.08 6.73
N LEU A 65 5.19 -8.51 6.37
CA LEU A 65 5.52 -9.11 5.08
C LEU A 65 5.84 -10.58 5.31
N LEU A 66 4.85 -11.46 5.13
CA LEU A 66 4.98 -12.91 5.32
C LEU A 66 5.58 -13.24 6.69
N GLY A 67 5.03 -12.64 7.75
CA GLY A 67 5.49 -12.85 9.13
C GLY A 67 6.65 -11.95 9.59
N CYS A 68 7.40 -11.31 8.68
CA CYS A 68 8.42 -10.32 9.05
C CYS A 68 7.77 -8.98 9.41
N SER A 69 8.12 -8.43 10.59
CA SER A 69 7.60 -7.12 11.03
C SER A 69 8.49 -5.99 10.53
N ILE A 70 7.88 -5.02 9.85
CA ILE A 70 8.54 -3.82 9.33
C ILE A 70 7.79 -2.56 9.75
N GLN A 71 8.44 -1.40 9.66
CA GLN A 71 7.82 -0.09 9.86
C GLN A 71 7.62 0.61 8.52
N VAL A 72 6.41 1.12 8.29
CA VAL A 72 6.02 1.70 7.00
C VAL A 72 5.44 3.10 7.21
N CYS A 73 5.85 4.03 6.36
CA CYS A 73 5.27 5.36 6.28
C CYS A 73 4.45 5.49 4.99
N CYS A 74 3.18 5.87 5.08
CA CYS A 74 2.38 6.26 3.91
C CYS A 74 2.36 7.79 3.76
N ILE A 75 2.57 8.26 2.53
CA ILE A 75 2.60 9.69 2.19
C ILE A 75 1.29 10.11 1.53
N GLY A 76 0.67 11.15 2.10
CA GLY A 76 -0.64 11.67 1.71
C GLY A 76 -0.69 13.19 1.65
N GLY A 77 -1.75 13.72 1.05
CA GLY A 77 -2.07 15.16 1.09
C GLY A 77 -1.01 16.13 0.55
N VAL A 78 -0.11 15.69 -0.35
CA VAL A 78 1.00 16.53 -0.84
C VAL A 78 0.48 17.71 -1.68
N ALA A 79 0.50 18.90 -1.08
CA ALA A 79 -0.15 20.09 -1.59
C ALA A 79 0.82 21.28 -1.62
N THR A 80 0.73 22.11 -2.66
CA THR A 80 1.38 23.43 -2.70
C THR A 80 0.46 24.38 -3.42
N LEU A 81 0.15 25.49 -2.75
CA LEU A 81 -0.72 26.53 -3.31
C LEU A 81 -0.21 27.01 -4.67
N PRO A 82 -1.08 27.25 -5.66
CA PRO A 82 -0.67 27.59 -7.03
C PRO A 82 0.39 28.70 -7.13
N ASN A 83 0.21 29.79 -6.38
CA ASN A 83 1.11 30.96 -6.40
C ASN A 83 2.50 30.70 -5.77
N TYR A 84 2.68 29.58 -5.10
CA TYR A 84 3.90 29.19 -4.39
C TYR A 84 4.59 27.97 -5.02
N ARG A 85 4.11 27.50 -6.18
CA ARG A 85 4.74 26.41 -6.94
C ARG A 85 6.06 26.84 -7.55
N GLU A 86 6.87 25.86 -7.94
CA GLU A 86 8.19 26.04 -8.58
C GLU A 86 9.25 26.75 -7.71
N ARG A 87 8.99 26.89 -6.41
CA ARG A 87 9.92 27.47 -5.42
C ARG A 87 10.60 26.42 -4.53
N GLY A 88 10.49 25.14 -4.87
CA GLY A 88 11.10 24.03 -4.14
C GLY A 88 10.38 23.59 -2.85
N PHE A 89 9.24 24.19 -2.48
CA PHE A 89 8.58 23.93 -1.18
C PHE A 89 8.10 22.49 -1.01
N ALA A 90 7.48 21.89 -2.03
CA ALA A 90 7.07 20.49 -1.99
C ALA A 90 8.29 19.56 -1.82
N SER A 91 9.41 19.88 -2.49
CA SER A 91 10.66 19.12 -2.34
C SER A 91 11.25 19.25 -0.94
N ALA A 92 11.21 20.44 -0.35
CA ALA A 92 11.70 20.68 1.01
C ALA A 92 10.85 19.93 2.05
N ALA A 93 9.52 20.04 1.98
CA ALA A 93 8.61 19.31 2.86
C ALA A 93 8.73 17.79 2.70
N PHE A 94 8.88 17.30 1.47
CA PHE A 94 9.06 15.87 1.23
C PHE A 94 10.43 15.36 1.71
N GLY A 95 11.50 16.12 1.52
CA GLY A 95 12.84 15.78 2.02
C GLY A 95 12.87 15.70 3.55
N ASP A 96 12.19 16.62 4.22
CA ASP A 96 12.02 16.61 5.67
C ASP A 96 11.15 15.43 6.16
N ALA A 97 10.09 15.06 5.43
CA ALA A 97 9.34 13.84 5.68
C ALA A 97 10.20 12.56 5.57
N VAL A 98 11.08 12.49 4.55
CA VAL A 98 12.03 11.38 4.39
C VAL A 98 13.05 11.34 5.54
N ALA A 99 13.57 12.50 5.95
CA ALA A 99 14.50 12.60 7.08
C ALA A 99 13.84 12.17 8.40
N ARG A 100 12.57 12.56 8.60
CA ARG A 100 11.78 12.15 9.75
C ARG A 100 11.55 10.63 9.75
N ALA A 101 11.06 10.07 8.65
CA ALA A 101 10.86 8.62 8.51
C ALA A 101 12.15 7.83 8.80
N ARG A 102 13.29 8.34 8.33
CA ARG A 102 14.61 7.74 8.61
C ARG A 102 14.91 7.74 10.11
N THR A 103 14.67 8.86 10.79
CA THR A 103 14.90 9.03 12.24
C THR A 103 13.96 8.15 13.08
N ASP A 104 12.71 8.01 12.65
CA ASP A 104 11.68 7.22 13.33
C ASP A 104 11.85 5.70 13.09
N GLY A 105 12.86 5.29 12.31
CA GLY A 105 13.17 3.88 12.07
C GLY A 105 12.21 3.21 11.09
N VAL A 106 11.63 3.98 10.16
CA VAL A 106 10.82 3.47 9.04
C VAL A 106 11.71 2.70 8.06
N ASP A 107 11.23 1.56 7.58
CA ASP A 107 11.91 0.75 6.56
C ASP A 107 11.53 1.21 5.16
N LEU A 108 10.22 1.36 4.92
CA LEU A 108 9.63 1.61 3.62
C LEU A 108 8.71 2.81 3.67
N MET A 109 8.74 3.61 2.60
CA MET A 109 7.80 4.71 2.38
C MET A 109 6.95 4.42 1.14
N LEU A 110 5.64 4.46 1.34
CA LEU A 110 4.61 4.19 0.34
C LEU A 110 3.97 5.51 -0.11
N ILE A 111 3.96 5.77 -1.41
CA ILE A 111 3.45 7.01 -2.00
C ILE A 111 2.40 6.68 -3.07
N SER A 112 1.20 7.24 -2.98
CA SER A 112 0.13 6.91 -3.94
C SER A 112 0.36 7.48 -5.35
N GLY A 113 1.19 8.51 -5.48
CA GLY A 113 1.45 9.23 -6.73
C GLY A 113 2.76 8.88 -7.44
N ARG A 114 2.85 9.23 -8.74
CA ARG A 114 4.01 8.96 -9.61
C ARG A 114 4.68 10.24 -10.15
N ARG A 115 4.53 11.36 -9.44
CA ARG A 115 5.07 12.65 -9.89
C ARG A 115 6.61 12.64 -9.86
N SER A 116 7.21 13.49 -10.69
CA SER A 116 8.67 13.59 -10.84
C SER A 116 9.42 13.84 -9.52
N LEU A 117 8.78 14.53 -8.55
CA LEU A 117 9.29 14.70 -7.19
C LEU A 117 9.69 13.35 -6.55
N TYR A 118 8.77 12.38 -6.55
CA TYR A 118 8.99 11.09 -5.89
C TYR A 118 9.94 10.20 -6.68
N LEU A 119 9.86 10.24 -8.02
CA LEU A 119 10.73 9.42 -8.87
C LEU A 119 12.19 9.87 -8.77
N ARG A 120 12.45 11.19 -8.68
CA ARG A 120 13.79 11.73 -8.43
C ARG A 120 14.33 11.35 -7.06
N ALA A 121 13.47 11.20 -6.06
CA ALA A 121 13.86 10.72 -4.73
C ALA A 121 14.09 9.19 -4.68
N GLY A 122 13.98 8.49 -5.80
CA GLY A 122 14.24 7.06 -5.89
C GLY A 122 13.01 6.16 -5.72
N SER A 123 11.81 6.71 -5.52
CA SER A 123 10.62 5.84 -5.46
C SER A 123 10.31 5.21 -6.81
N ARG A 124 9.82 3.97 -6.82
CA ARG A 124 9.45 3.26 -8.07
C ARG A 124 8.13 2.52 -7.90
N THR A 125 7.44 2.33 -9.02
CA THR A 125 6.33 1.37 -9.08
C THR A 125 6.91 -0.03 -9.12
N VAL A 126 6.42 -0.93 -8.28
CA VAL A 126 6.97 -2.27 -8.06
C VAL A 126 5.89 -3.34 -8.13
N GLY A 127 6.31 -4.59 -8.04
CA GLY A 127 5.42 -5.73 -7.90
C GLY A 127 4.71 -6.09 -9.20
N ARG A 128 4.18 -7.30 -9.23
CA ARG A 128 3.52 -7.87 -10.40
C ARG A 128 2.30 -8.66 -9.92
N ASP A 129 1.27 -7.90 -9.64
CA ASP A 129 -0.02 -8.36 -9.16
C ASP A 129 -0.94 -8.71 -10.33
N GLN A 130 -2.11 -9.25 -10.04
CA GLN A 130 -3.13 -9.56 -11.03
C GLN A 130 -4.39 -8.75 -10.78
N GLU A 131 -4.94 -8.18 -11.84
CA GLU A 131 -6.26 -7.56 -11.82
C GLU A 131 -7.24 -8.47 -12.57
N PHE A 132 -8.38 -8.77 -11.94
CA PHE A 132 -9.45 -9.59 -12.50
C PHE A 132 -10.71 -8.75 -12.71
N ILE A 133 -11.45 -9.01 -13.79
CA ILE A 133 -12.77 -8.41 -14.04
C ILE A 133 -13.87 -9.47 -13.98
N ILE A 134 -14.61 -9.50 -12.88
CA ILE A 134 -15.73 -10.40 -12.67
C ILE A 134 -16.99 -9.75 -13.24
N THR A 135 -17.62 -10.40 -14.22
CA THR A 135 -18.89 -9.94 -14.80
C THR A 135 -20.07 -10.75 -14.24
N PRO A 136 -21.31 -10.27 -14.38
CA PRO A 136 -22.50 -11.05 -13.97
C PRO A 136 -22.56 -12.43 -14.65
N ALA A 137 -22.04 -12.56 -15.87
CA ALA A 137 -21.99 -13.82 -16.61
C ALA A 137 -21.06 -14.88 -15.97
N ALA A 138 -20.05 -14.45 -15.20
CA ALA A 138 -19.16 -15.37 -14.49
C ALA A 138 -19.77 -15.87 -13.16
N ALA A 139 -20.83 -15.21 -12.66
CA ALA A 139 -21.39 -15.45 -11.33
C ALA A 139 -21.76 -16.91 -11.03
N PRO A 140 -22.42 -17.68 -11.93
CA PRO A 140 -22.79 -19.07 -11.62
C PRO A 140 -21.59 -19.96 -11.30
N ARG A 141 -20.43 -19.74 -11.95
CA ARG A 141 -19.21 -20.53 -11.73
C ARG A 141 -18.56 -20.18 -10.39
N LEU A 142 -18.54 -18.90 -10.05
CA LEU A 142 -18.00 -18.37 -8.79
C LEU A 142 -18.84 -18.85 -7.60
N GLN A 143 -20.17 -18.82 -7.74
CA GLN A 143 -21.12 -19.23 -6.72
C GLN A 143 -21.12 -20.75 -6.45
N ALA A 144 -20.66 -21.56 -7.41
CA ALA A 144 -20.57 -23.01 -7.25
C ALA A 144 -19.43 -23.45 -6.29
N LEU A 145 -18.51 -22.56 -5.92
CA LEU A 145 -17.35 -22.90 -5.08
C LEU A 145 -17.73 -23.17 -3.61
N THR A 146 -18.82 -22.59 -3.13
CA THR A 146 -19.29 -22.80 -1.75
C THR A 146 -20.77 -22.40 -1.63
N THR A 147 -21.47 -22.92 -0.63
CA THR A 147 -22.89 -22.64 -0.38
C THR A 147 -23.10 -22.12 1.04
N GLY A 148 -24.32 -21.63 1.34
CA GLY A 148 -24.68 -21.18 2.68
C GLY A 148 -24.00 -19.88 3.10
N ILE A 149 -23.57 -19.06 2.14
CA ILE A 149 -23.03 -17.74 2.43
C ILE A 149 -24.13 -16.70 2.57
N ARG A 150 -23.86 -15.64 3.35
CA ARG A 150 -24.74 -14.47 3.47
C ARG A 150 -23.88 -13.21 3.55
N VAL A 151 -24.08 -12.31 2.60
CA VAL A 151 -23.46 -10.99 2.58
C VAL A 151 -24.34 -10.00 3.36
N VAL A 152 -23.75 -9.24 4.27
CA VAL A 152 -24.44 -8.18 5.01
C VAL A 152 -23.63 -6.89 5.06
N GLU A 153 -24.34 -5.77 5.15
CA GLU A 153 -23.72 -4.49 5.43
C GLU A 153 -23.12 -4.44 6.84
N VAL A 154 -21.95 -3.82 6.94
CA VAL A 154 -21.22 -3.66 8.20
C VAL A 154 -21.83 -2.53 9.04
N THR A 155 -22.06 -2.82 10.32
CA THR A 155 -22.31 -1.81 11.36
C THR A 155 -21.07 -1.69 12.24
N SER A 156 -20.95 -0.63 13.05
CA SER A 156 -19.80 -0.43 13.95
C SER A 156 -19.55 -1.64 14.88
N ARG A 157 -20.59 -2.39 15.26
CA ARG A 157 -20.49 -3.61 16.07
C ARG A 157 -19.72 -4.76 15.38
N HIS A 158 -19.60 -4.72 14.05
CA HIS A 158 -18.91 -5.74 13.26
C HIS A 158 -17.41 -5.42 13.07
N LEU A 159 -16.94 -4.21 13.43
CA LEU A 159 -15.53 -3.82 13.23
C LEU A 159 -14.50 -4.76 13.88
N PRO A 160 -14.74 -5.31 15.10
CA PRO A 160 -13.85 -6.32 15.66
C PRO A 160 -13.71 -7.55 14.76
N LEU A 161 -14.79 -8.00 14.12
CA LEU A 161 -14.78 -9.16 13.21
C LEU A 161 -13.95 -8.89 11.95
N LEU A 162 -14.08 -7.69 11.36
CA LEU A 162 -13.28 -7.29 10.20
C LEU A 162 -11.79 -7.27 10.56
N ARG A 163 -11.44 -6.70 11.72
CA ARG A 163 -10.07 -6.67 12.21
C ARG A 163 -9.51 -8.07 12.41
N ASP A 164 -10.27 -8.97 13.02
CA ASP A 164 -9.82 -10.33 13.31
C ASP A 164 -9.64 -11.14 12.01
N LEU A 165 -10.51 -10.96 11.01
CA LEU A 165 -10.33 -11.52 9.66
C LEU A 165 -9.08 -10.96 8.96
N TYR A 166 -8.87 -9.64 9.00
CA TYR A 166 -7.70 -8.99 8.40
C TYR A 166 -6.39 -9.39 9.08
N ALA A 167 -6.41 -9.69 10.38
CA ALA A 167 -5.23 -10.11 11.12
C ALA A 167 -4.61 -11.41 10.56
N GLY A 168 -5.41 -12.24 9.88
CA GLY A 168 -4.97 -13.46 9.21
C GLY A 168 -4.27 -13.24 7.85
N GLU A 169 -4.28 -12.02 7.31
CA GLU A 169 -3.59 -11.73 6.05
C GLU A 169 -2.07 -11.73 6.22
N ALA A 170 -1.36 -12.42 5.32
CA ALA A 170 0.09 -12.62 5.43
C ALA A 170 0.91 -11.38 5.02
N VAL A 171 0.35 -10.54 4.14
CA VAL A 171 0.95 -9.28 3.69
C VAL A 171 -0.04 -8.17 4.00
N ARG A 172 0.23 -7.41 5.07
CA ARG A 172 -0.76 -6.46 5.61
C ARG A 172 -0.12 -5.37 6.45
N PHE A 173 -0.87 -4.29 6.66
CA PHE A 173 -0.58 -3.38 7.75
C PHE A 173 -0.99 -4.00 9.10
N VAL A 174 -0.31 -3.62 10.17
CA VAL A 174 -0.78 -3.85 11.54
C VAL A 174 -1.51 -2.58 11.96
N ARG A 175 -2.83 -2.59 11.79
CA ARG A 175 -3.68 -1.42 12.04
C ARG A 175 -4.06 -1.33 13.50
N TRP A 176 -4.12 -0.11 13.99
CA TRP A 176 -4.71 0.16 15.30
C TRP A 176 -6.22 0.09 15.22
N LYS A 177 -6.88 -0.01 16.37
CA LYS A 177 -8.34 -0.11 16.44
C LYS A 177 -8.99 1.14 15.80
N GLU A 178 -8.40 2.29 16.05
CA GLU A 178 -8.87 3.61 15.64
C GLU A 178 -8.84 3.75 14.11
N ASP A 179 -7.90 3.10 13.42
CA ASP A 179 -7.84 3.12 11.94
C ASP A 179 -9.12 2.53 11.31
N TRP A 180 -9.67 1.49 11.93
CA TRP A 180 -10.93 0.85 11.50
C TRP A 180 -12.14 1.74 11.79
N GLU A 181 -12.19 2.34 12.98
CA GLU A 181 -13.26 3.25 13.39
C GLU A 181 -13.28 4.47 12.47
N MET A 182 -12.14 5.12 12.27
CA MET A 182 -11.97 6.27 11.39
C MET A 182 -12.40 5.98 9.94
N ALA A 183 -11.98 4.85 9.36
CA ALA A 183 -12.36 4.47 8.00
C ALA A 183 -13.86 4.13 7.88
N TYR A 184 -14.42 3.50 8.91
CA TYR A 184 -15.85 3.19 8.96
C TYR A 184 -16.70 4.46 9.08
N ASP A 185 -16.26 5.42 9.89
CA ASP A 185 -16.99 6.66 10.15
C ASP A 185 -16.97 7.59 8.93
N CYS A 186 -15.81 7.74 8.26
CA CYS A 186 -15.71 8.57 7.06
C CYS A 186 -16.25 7.91 5.79
N LYS A 187 -16.41 6.57 5.78
CA LYS A 187 -16.81 5.77 4.60
C LYS A 187 -15.98 6.04 3.36
N TYR A 188 -14.69 6.34 3.56
CA TYR A 188 -13.80 6.77 2.49
C TYR A 188 -12.48 6.03 2.58
N VAL A 189 -12.16 5.26 1.52
CA VAL A 189 -10.96 4.41 1.47
C VAL A 189 -10.33 4.55 0.09
N MET A 190 -9.01 4.61 -0.01
CA MET A 190 -8.29 4.70 -1.30
C MET A 190 -8.86 5.76 -2.26
N ASN A 191 -9.14 6.95 -1.74
CA ASN A 191 -9.65 8.11 -2.48
C ASN A 191 -11.06 7.94 -3.09
N GLN A 192 -11.92 7.08 -2.52
CA GLN A 192 -13.32 6.92 -2.94
C GLN A 192 -14.29 6.55 -1.80
N PRO A 193 -15.59 6.93 -1.92
CA PRO A 193 -16.64 6.42 -1.04
C PRO A 193 -16.70 4.90 -1.10
N THR A 194 -16.91 4.26 0.05
CA THR A 194 -16.73 2.81 0.20
C THR A 194 -17.84 2.19 1.05
N GLU A 195 -18.46 1.15 0.51
CA GLU A 195 -19.38 0.26 1.21
C GLU A 195 -18.60 -0.86 1.91
N PHE A 196 -18.99 -1.20 3.14
CA PHE A 196 -18.35 -2.25 3.93
C PHE A 196 -19.30 -3.45 4.02
N HIS A 197 -18.83 -4.61 3.58
CA HIS A 197 -19.62 -5.85 3.56
C HIS A 197 -18.92 -6.95 4.33
N LEU A 198 -19.64 -7.60 5.25
CA LEU A 198 -19.21 -8.80 5.96
C LEU A 198 -19.93 -10.01 5.36
N ILE A 199 -19.19 -11.11 5.17
CA ILE A 199 -19.70 -12.35 4.60
C ILE A 199 -19.65 -13.43 5.68
N TYR A 200 -20.80 -14.02 5.93
CA TYR A 200 -20.95 -15.19 6.80
C TYR A 200 -20.95 -16.46 5.97
N ARG A 201 -20.43 -17.55 6.53
CA ARG A 201 -20.74 -18.93 6.12
C ARG A 201 -21.52 -19.58 7.25
N GLY A 202 -22.81 -19.81 7.05
CA GLY A 202 -23.72 -20.15 8.15
C GLY A 202 -23.78 -19.05 9.20
N ALA A 203 -23.38 -19.36 10.44
CA ALA A 203 -23.34 -18.41 11.56
C ALA A 203 -21.99 -17.70 11.72
N ASP A 204 -20.93 -18.17 11.05
CA ASP A 204 -19.56 -17.73 11.29
C ASP A 204 -19.15 -16.60 10.33
N PRO A 205 -18.57 -15.49 10.81
CA PRO A 205 -17.98 -14.48 9.95
C PRO A 205 -16.74 -15.06 9.28
N ALA A 206 -16.73 -15.11 7.95
CA ALA A 206 -15.72 -15.84 7.20
C ALA A 206 -14.87 -14.96 6.28
N ALA A 207 -15.41 -13.85 5.77
CA ALA A 207 -14.68 -12.90 4.95
C ALA A 207 -15.31 -11.51 5.02
N TYR A 208 -14.58 -10.46 4.61
CA TYR A 208 -15.17 -9.15 4.33
C TYR A 208 -14.64 -8.59 3.01
N LEU A 209 -15.36 -7.62 2.44
CA LEU A 209 -14.89 -6.84 1.31
C LEU A 209 -15.34 -5.38 1.44
N LEU A 210 -14.53 -4.50 0.87
CA LEU A 210 -14.80 -3.07 0.74
C LEU A 210 -15.10 -2.76 -0.73
N LEU A 211 -16.33 -2.34 -1.01
CA LEU A 211 -16.86 -2.17 -2.37
C LEU A 211 -16.97 -0.68 -2.71
N GLN A 212 -16.47 -0.28 -3.88
CA GLN A 212 -16.48 1.10 -4.35
C GLN A 212 -17.25 1.20 -5.68
N PRO A 213 -18.15 2.18 -5.83
CA PRO A 213 -18.79 2.46 -7.10
C PRO A 213 -17.77 2.97 -8.13
N PRO A 214 -18.12 2.96 -9.43
CA PRO A 214 -17.28 3.52 -10.47
C PRO A 214 -17.00 5.00 -10.21
N ARG A 215 -15.78 5.44 -10.52
CA ARG A 215 -15.37 6.81 -10.25
C ARG A 215 -16.12 7.78 -11.15
N LYS A 216 -16.80 8.76 -10.56
CA LYS A 216 -17.47 9.82 -11.34
C LYS A 216 -16.44 10.57 -12.20
N GLY A 217 -16.71 10.69 -13.50
CA GLY A 217 -15.89 11.45 -14.46
C GLY A 217 -14.84 10.65 -15.24
N THR A 218 -14.66 9.35 -14.98
CA THR A 218 -13.94 8.46 -15.91
C THR A 218 -14.91 7.96 -16.96
N SER A 219 -14.99 8.66 -18.09
CA SER A 219 -15.85 8.29 -19.22
C SER A 219 -15.59 6.84 -19.66
N GLY A 220 -16.59 5.97 -19.48
CA GLY A 220 -16.62 4.60 -20.01
C GLY A 220 -16.17 3.48 -19.07
N ASP A 221 -15.64 3.75 -17.87
CA ASP A 221 -15.37 2.70 -16.87
C ASP A 221 -16.51 2.62 -15.86
N GLU A 222 -17.45 1.70 -16.09
CA GLU A 222 -18.58 1.41 -15.20
C GLU A 222 -18.27 0.28 -14.19
N THR A 223 -16.99 -0.10 -14.07
CA THR A 223 -16.57 -1.20 -13.22
C THR A 223 -16.51 -0.75 -11.76
N TRP A 224 -17.18 -1.49 -10.88
CA TRP A 224 -17.06 -1.33 -9.45
C TRP A 224 -15.74 -1.92 -8.97
N ARG A 225 -15.14 -1.37 -7.92
CA ARG A 225 -13.82 -1.81 -7.44
C ARG A 225 -13.92 -2.44 -6.07
N ILE A 226 -13.18 -3.53 -5.86
CA ILE A 226 -12.89 -4.03 -4.52
C ILE A 226 -11.66 -3.29 -4.00
N ALA A 227 -11.86 -2.43 -3.00
CA ALA A 227 -10.81 -1.62 -2.41
C ALA A 227 -9.93 -2.41 -1.44
N GLU A 228 -10.50 -3.41 -0.78
CA GLU A 228 -9.83 -4.29 0.16
C GLU A 228 -10.74 -5.50 0.42
N PHE A 229 -10.15 -6.63 0.82
CA PHE A 229 -10.85 -7.80 1.32
C PHE A 229 -9.95 -8.55 2.32
N ALA A 230 -10.54 -9.45 3.10
CA ALA A 230 -9.81 -10.46 3.88
C ALA A 230 -10.68 -11.68 4.19
N GLY A 231 -10.05 -12.77 4.66
CA GLY A 231 -10.73 -13.99 5.15
C GLY A 231 -10.77 -15.15 4.14
N ASP A 232 -11.71 -16.07 4.28
CA ASP A 232 -11.78 -17.28 3.44
C ASP A 232 -11.98 -16.92 1.95
N ARG A 233 -11.03 -17.36 1.10
CA ARG A 233 -11.03 -17.04 -0.34
C ARG A 233 -12.16 -17.70 -1.11
N THR A 234 -12.60 -18.89 -0.71
CA THR A 234 -13.75 -19.55 -1.35
C THR A 234 -15.06 -18.82 -1.04
N VAL A 235 -15.21 -18.33 0.20
CA VAL A 235 -16.35 -17.46 0.59
C VAL A 235 -16.31 -16.14 -0.16
N LEU A 236 -15.14 -15.49 -0.20
CA LEU A 236 -14.95 -14.22 -0.89
C LEU A 236 -15.33 -14.33 -2.38
N VAL A 237 -14.81 -15.34 -3.08
CA VAL A 237 -15.07 -15.53 -4.51
C VAL A 237 -16.55 -15.80 -4.79
N CYS A 238 -17.22 -16.60 -3.97
CA CYS A 238 -18.66 -16.81 -4.06
C CYS A 238 -19.44 -15.51 -3.82
N ALA A 239 -19.05 -14.70 -2.83
CA ALA A 239 -19.66 -13.40 -2.55
C ALA A 239 -19.45 -12.38 -3.67
N LEU A 240 -18.29 -12.37 -4.33
CA LEU A 240 -18.06 -11.54 -5.51
C LEU A 240 -19.00 -11.93 -6.66
N GLY A 241 -19.18 -13.23 -6.90
CA GLY A 241 -20.16 -13.72 -7.87
C GLY A 241 -21.60 -13.33 -7.52
N GLN A 242 -21.98 -13.46 -6.25
CA GLN A 242 -23.29 -13.02 -5.75
C GLN A 242 -23.50 -11.51 -5.98
N LEU A 243 -22.56 -10.66 -5.56
CA LEU A 243 -22.66 -9.20 -5.73
C LEU A 243 -22.74 -8.78 -7.20
N ALA A 244 -21.94 -9.40 -8.07
CA ALA A 244 -21.95 -9.12 -9.51
C ALA A 244 -23.33 -9.45 -10.12
N ALA A 245 -23.92 -10.60 -9.76
CA ALA A 245 -25.23 -11.01 -10.24
C ALA A 245 -26.37 -10.15 -9.67
N ASP A 246 -26.44 -10.03 -8.34
CA ASP A 246 -27.55 -9.37 -7.62
C ASP A 246 -27.67 -7.89 -8.02
N ARG A 247 -26.53 -7.23 -8.24
CA ARG A 247 -26.50 -5.82 -8.64
C ARG A 247 -26.38 -5.61 -10.14
N ASN A 248 -26.18 -6.68 -10.92
CA ASN A 248 -25.88 -6.64 -12.35
C ASN A 248 -24.71 -5.70 -12.70
N ILE A 249 -23.57 -5.89 -12.03
CA ILE A 249 -22.36 -5.05 -12.15
C ILE A 249 -21.12 -5.86 -12.49
N ALA A 250 -20.14 -5.22 -13.11
CA ALA A 250 -18.78 -5.75 -13.22
C ALA A 250 -17.94 -5.32 -12.00
N LEU A 251 -17.11 -6.23 -11.48
CA LEU A 251 -16.22 -6.01 -10.34
C LEU A 251 -14.76 -6.13 -10.77
N ARG A 252 -13.95 -5.13 -10.44
CA ARG A 252 -12.49 -5.12 -10.56
C ARG A 252 -11.88 -5.54 -9.23
N VAL A 253 -11.11 -6.62 -9.25
CA VAL A 253 -10.45 -7.20 -8.08
C VAL A 253 -8.95 -7.19 -8.30
N HIS A 254 -8.22 -6.48 -7.43
CA HIS A 254 -6.75 -6.50 -7.41
C HIS A 254 -6.29 -7.60 -6.46
N VAL A 255 -5.45 -8.51 -6.95
CA VAL A 255 -4.93 -9.66 -6.20
C VAL A 255 -3.42 -9.54 -6.13
N LEU A 256 -2.89 -9.40 -4.90
CA LEU A 256 -1.45 -9.35 -4.66
C LEU A 256 -0.79 -10.65 -5.14
N SER A 257 0.42 -10.55 -5.66
CA SER A 257 1.21 -11.71 -6.12
C SER A 257 1.41 -12.79 -5.05
N ALA A 258 1.39 -12.41 -3.77
CA ALA A 258 1.49 -13.33 -2.64
C ALA A 258 0.21 -14.15 -2.38
N ASP A 259 -0.95 -13.72 -2.88
CA ASP A 259 -2.24 -14.44 -2.70
C ASP A 259 -2.49 -15.43 -3.84
N ILE A 260 -1.66 -16.47 -3.87
CA ILE A 260 -1.70 -17.52 -4.91
C ILE A 260 -3.03 -18.28 -4.91
N VAL A 261 -3.71 -18.35 -3.75
CA VAL A 261 -4.98 -19.06 -3.60
C VAL A 261 -6.09 -18.29 -4.31
N LEU A 262 -6.25 -17.00 -4.04
CA LEU A 262 -7.26 -16.19 -4.72
C LEU A 262 -6.99 -16.09 -6.22
N ALA A 263 -5.72 -15.90 -6.61
CA ALA A 263 -5.31 -15.91 -8.01
C ALA A 263 -5.70 -17.22 -8.71
N GLY A 264 -5.43 -18.37 -8.08
CA GLY A 264 -5.79 -19.69 -8.61
C GLY A 264 -7.30 -19.90 -8.72
N LEU A 265 -8.07 -19.49 -7.70
CA LEU A 265 -9.53 -19.60 -7.72
C LEU A 265 -10.16 -18.77 -8.85
N LEU A 266 -9.73 -17.51 -9.01
CA LEU A 266 -10.25 -16.63 -10.06
C LEU A 266 -9.76 -17.03 -11.46
N GLY A 267 -8.52 -17.51 -11.59
CA GLY A 267 -7.99 -18.04 -12.85
C GLY A 267 -8.72 -19.31 -13.31
N GLY A 268 -9.10 -20.19 -12.37
CA GLY A 268 -9.79 -21.44 -12.65
C GLY A 268 -11.22 -21.29 -13.18
N VAL A 269 -11.87 -20.14 -12.96
CA VAL A 269 -13.25 -19.87 -13.40
C VAL A 269 -13.32 -19.11 -14.74
N ALA A 270 -12.20 -18.96 -15.45
CA ALA A 270 -12.06 -18.26 -16.73
C ALA A 270 -12.51 -16.79 -16.71
N VAL A 271 -12.20 -16.10 -15.61
CA VAL A 271 -12.37 -14.65 -15.49
C VAL A 271 -11.22 -13.96 -16.25
N SER A 272 -11.50 -12.86 -16.95
CA SER A 272 -10.44 -12.10 -17.62
C SER A 272 -9.49 -11.51 -16.59
N SER A 273 -8.19 -11.60 -16.87
CA SER A 273 -7.15 -11.03 -16.02
C SER A 273 -6.08 -10.30 -16.82
N SER A 274 -5.44 -9.36 -16.15
CA SER A 274 -4.25 -8.65 -16.65
C SER A 274 -3.23 -8.50 -15.53
N TRP A 275 -1.95 -8.43 -15.89
CA TRP A 275 -0.91 -8.05 -14.95
C TRP A 275 -1.01 -6.58 -14.60
N ALA A 276 -0.84 -6.25 -13.32
CA ALA A 276 -0.86 -4.89 -12.80
C ALA A 276 0.31 -4.69 -11.84
N PRO A 277 0.89 -3.48 -11.77
CA PRO A 277 1.79 -3.15 -10.68
C PRO A 277 1.05 -3.12 -9.34
N SER A 278 1.80 -3.27 -8.25
CA SER A 278 1.28 -2.89 -6.94
C SER A 278 0.98 -1.38 -6.88
N TYR A 279 0.02 -1.00 -6.03
CA TYR A 279 -0.51 0.36 -6.05
C TYR A 279 0.53 1.42 -5.63
N GLY A 280 0.60 2.53 -6.36
CA GLY A 280 1.49 3.66 -6.04
C GLY A 280 2.97 3.44 -6.39
N THR A 281 3.86 4.05 -5.61
CA THR A 281 5.31 3.85 -5.62
C THR A 281 5.82 3.56 -4.21
N LEU A 282 6.99 2.92 -4.17
CA LEU A 282 7.69 2.51 -2.96
C LEU A 282 9.09 3.14 -2.93
N LEU A 283 9.54 3.55 -1.75
CA LEU A 283 10.89 4.01 -1.47
C LEU A 283 11.47 3.24 -0.28
N VAL A 284 12.69 2.73 -0.41
CA VAL A 284 13.43 2.15 0.72
C VAL A 284 14.09 3.29 1.51
N ILE A 285 13.77 3.39 2.80
CA ILE A 285 14.31 4.41 3.70
C ILE A 285 15.58 3.89 4.37
N ASN A 286 15.48 2.78 5.11
CA ASN A 286 16.59 2.19 5.85
C ASN A 286 16.92 0.78 5.32
N PHE A 287 17.78 0.68 4.30
CA PHE A 287 18.11 -0.59 3.63
C PHE A 287 18.67 -1.65 4.59
N GLU A 288 19.72 -1.34 5.35
CA GLU A 288 20.36 -2.31 6.27
C GLU A 288 19.34 -2.84 7.27
N GLN A 289 18.63 -1.94 7.95
CA GLN A 289 17.58 -2.28 8.92
C GLN A 289 16.46 -3.11 8.30
N PHE A 290 15.98 -2.72 7.12
CA PHE A 290 14.91 -3.43 6.41
C PHE A 290 15.34 -4.86 6.09
N MET A 291 16.54 -5.04 5.55
CA MET A 291 17.04 -6.38 5.21
C MET A 291 17.29 -7.25 6.44
N GLU A 292 17.73 -6.67 7.56
CA GLU A 292 17.79 -7.37 8.84
C GLU A 292 16.41 -7.84 9.32
N ARG A 293 15.39 -6.98 9.21
CA ARG A 293 14.00 -7.35 9.55
C ARG A 293 13.44 -8.43 8.62
N MET A 294 13.91 -8.49 7.38
CA MET A 294 13.54 -9.53 6.41
C MET A 294 14.37 -10.82 6.53
N ARG A 295 15.39 -10.87 7.40
CA ARG A 295 16.25 -12.05 7.57
C ARG A 295 15.48 -13.35 7.84
N PRO A 296 14.39 -13.38 8.62
CA PRO A 296 13.59 -14.60 8.79
C PRO A 296 12.99 -15.13 7.47
N LEU A 297 12.47 -14.24 6.62
CA LEU A 297 11.95 -14.64 5.30
C LEU A 297 13.07 -15.09 4.36
N LEU A 298 14.24 -14.45 4.42
CA LEU A 298 15.41 -14.90 3.66
C LEU A 298 15.85 -16.30 4.13
N ALA A 299 15.83 -16.58 5.43
CA ALA A 299 16.13 -17.90 5.98
C ALA A 299 15.13 -18.97 5.54
N GLU A 300 13.84 -18.62 5.47
CA GLU A 300 12.80 -19.51 4.95
C GLU A 300 12.99 -19.85 3.47
N ARG A 301 13.41 -18.87 2.65
CA ARG A 301 13.57 -19.03 1.20
C ARG A 301 14.93 -19.60 0.78
N LEU A 302 15.99 -19.35 1.56
CA LEU A 302 17.37 -19.73 1.20
C LEU A 302 17.97 -20.83 2.04
N ASP A 303 17.47 -21.07 3.27
CA ASP A 303 18.13 -21.72 4.41
C ASP A 303 18.72 -20.74 5.45
N ALA A 304 18.73 -21.17 6.73
CA ALA A 304 19.15 -20.35 7.87
C ALA A 304 20.65 -20.06 7.91
N GLU A 305 21.50 -20.98 7.46
CA GLU A 305 22.95 -20.79 7.43
C GLU A 305 23.32 -19.72 6.42
N THR A 306 22.82 -19.86 5.18
CA THR A 306 22.96 -18.86 4.12
C THR A 306 22.48 -17.51 4.61
N ALA A 307 21.25 -17.43 5.12
CA ALA A 307 20.66 -16.16 5.51
C ALA A 307 21.46 -15.47 6.61
N ASN A 308 22.03 -16.22 7.57
CA ASN A 308 22.87 -15.66 8.64
C ASN A 308 24.23 -15.14 8.17
N LEU A 309 24.75 -15.66 7.06
CA LEU A 309 26.00 -15.18 6.46
C LEU A 309 25.82 -13.91 5.62
N LEU A 310 24.58 -13.51 5.32
CA LEU A 310 24.31 -12.28 4.59
C LEU A 310 24.58 -11.05 5.46
N ALA A 311 25.38 -10.13 4.92
CA ALA A 311 25.63 -8.81 5.47
C ALA A 311 25.14 -7.73 4.51
N PHE A 312 24.50 -6.70 5.06
CA PHE A 312 23.90 -5.60 4.30
C PHE A 312 24.62 -4.29 4.62
N ARG A 313 24.95 -3.50 3.59
CA ARG A 313 25.60 -2.19 3.74
C ARG A 313 25.03 -1.15 2.79
N ALA A 314 24.88 0.09 3.24
CA ALA A 314 24.47 1.24 2.44
C ALA A 314 25.47 2.39 2.60
N GLU A 315 26.11 2.80 1.50
CA GLU A 315 27.05 3.93 1.45
C GLU A 315 26.82 4.74 0.17
N ASP A 316 26.55 6.04 0.25
CA ASP A 316 26.41 6.95 -0.90
C ASP A 316 25.51 6.41 -2.04
N GLU A 317 24.29 5.95 -1.68
CA GLU A 317 23.33 5.29 -2.60
C GLU A 317 23.85 4.03 -3.31
N ARG A 318 24.90 3.40 -2.77
CA ARG A 318 25.36 2.06 -3.15
C ARG A 318 24.97 1.07 -2.07
N PHE A 319 24.24 0.05 -2.48
CA PHE A 319 23.69 -0.96 -1.58
C PHE A 319 24.40 -2.28 -1.84
N THR A 320 25.07 -2.80 -0.81
CA THR A 320 25.86 -4.02 -0.90
C THR A 320 25.18 -5.14 -0.11
N ILE A 321 25.07 -6.30 -0.75
CA ILE A 321 24.72 -7.57 -0.10
C ILE A 321 25.93 -8.48 -0.22
N ALA A 322 26.49 -8.92 0.90
CA ALA A 322 27.71 -9.72 0.94
C ALA A 322 27.46 -11.07 1.62
N LYS A 323 28.19 -12.10 1.17
CA LYS A 323 28.25 -13.43 1.79
C LYS A 323 29.69 -13.94 1.69
N GLY A 324 30.44 -13.86 2.79
CA GLY A 324 31.88 -14.14 2.78
C GLY A 324 32.65 -13.21 1.83
N SER A 325 33.36 -13.77 0.85
CA SER A 325 34.07 -13.00 -0.19
C SER A 325 33.17 -12.56 -1.36
N GLU A 326 31.96 -13.09 -1.46
CA GLU A 326 31.02 -12.73 -2.51
C GLU A 326 30.29 -11.43 -2.16
N GLN A 327 30.12 -10.56 -3.15
CA GLN A 327 29.39 -9.30 -2.99
C GLN A 327 28.53 -9.02 -4.21
N LEU A 328 27.38 -8.42 -3.95
CA LEU A 328 26.51 -7.80 -4.94
C LEU A 328 26.30 -6.35 -4.59
N LYS A 329 26.27 -5.51 -5.61
CA LYS A 329 26.12 -4.06 -5.48
C LYS A 329 25.00 -3.57 -6.39
N VAL A 330 24.05 -2.86 -5.79
CA VAL A 330 22.98 -2.16 -6.50
C VAL A 330 23.22 -0.67 -6.33
N SER A 331 23.29 0.07 -7.44
CA SER A 331 23.52 1.51 -7.43
C SER A 331 22.21 2.27 -7.66
N GLY A 332 21.92 3.22 -6.78
CA GLY A 332 20.76 4.10 -6.85
C GLY A 332 19.52 3.51 -6.17
N LEU A 333 18.83 4.35 -5.40
CA LEU A 333 17.63 3.95 -4.64
C LEU A 333 16.53 3.34 -5.51
N GLY A 334 16.31 3.87 -6.71
CA GLY A 334 15.30 3.33 -7.62
C GLY A 334 15.60 1.90 -8.07
N ASN A 335 16.85 1.59 -8.39
CA ASN A 335 17.26 0.25 -8.77
C ASN A 335 17.18 -0.71 -7.58
N LEU A 336 17.55 -0.24 -6.37
CA LEU A 336 17.38 -1.03 -5.16
C LEU A 336 15.92 -1.44 -4.95
N VAL A 337 14.99 -0.49 -5.07
CA VAL A 337 13.55 -0.74 -4.92
C VAL A 337 13.07 -1.80 -5.91
N LEU A 338 13.44 -1.66 -7.20
CA LEU A 338 13.05 -2.61 -8.24
C LEU A 338 13.71 -3.98 -8.06
N TYR A 339 14.96 -4.02 -7.61
CA TYR A 339 15.67 -5.28 -7.32
C TYR A 339 15.00 -6.06 -6.17
N LEU A 340 14.60 -5.36 -5.09
CA LEU A 340 14.01 -6.01 -3.92
C LEU A 340 12.55 -6.41 -4.12
N PHE A 341 11.73 -5.61 -4.81
CA PHE A 341 10.28 -5.82 -4.92
C PHE A 341 9.80 -6.24 -6.31
N GLY A 342 10.75 -6.40 -7.25
CA GLY A 342 10.46 -6.75 -8.63
C GLY A 342 9.91 -5.58 -9.45
N THR A 343 10.00 -5.76 -10.76
CA THR A 343 9.53 -4.82 -11.78
C THR A 343 8.09 -5.15 -12.20
N PRO A 344 7.26 -4.15 -12.52
CA PRO A 344 5.93 -4.41 -13.09
C PRO A 344 5.97 -5.10 -14.44
N ASN A 345 7.00 -4.82 -15.23
CA ASN A 345 7.22 -5.45 -16.52
C ASN A 345 8.23 -6.59 -16.38
N LYS A 346 7.81 -7.81 -16.73
CA LYS A 346 8.66 -9.02 -16.67
C LYS A 346 9.95 -8.92 -17.48
N ASP A 347 9.98 -8.06 -18.51
CA ASP A 347 11.12 -7.89 -19.40
C ASP A 347 12.11 -6.83 -18.87
N GLU A 348 11.73 -6.08 -17.84
CA GLU A 348 12.61 -5.14 -17.14
C GLU A 348 13.30 -5.88 -15.99
N VAL A 349 14.63 -5.94 -16.03
CA VAL A 349 15.45 -6.60 -15.01
C VAL A 349 16.47 -5.61 -14.47
N VAL A 350 16.62 -5.58 -13.14
CA VAL A 350 17.72 -4.88 -12.49
C VAL A 350 18.80 -5.89 -12.20
N GLU A 351 19.90 -5.82 -12.93
CA GLU A 351 21.06 -6.68 -12.70
C GLU A 351 22.01 -6.02 -11.68
N PRO A 352 22.22 -6.63 -10.49
CA PRO A 352 23.23 -6.16 -9.56
C PRO A 352 24.64 -6.44 -10.12
N ALA A 353 25.60 -5.57 -9.81
CA ALA A 353 27.00 -5.81 -10.15
C ALA A 353 27.65 -6.72 -9.09
N GLY A 354 28.44 -7.71 -9.50
CA GLY A 354 29.21 -8.54 -8.57
C GLY A 354 29.10 -10.05 -8.84
N SER A 355 29.03 -10.86 -7.76
CA SER A 355 28.99 -12.32 -7.85
C SER A 355 27.69 -12.82 -8.48
N SER A 356 27.77 -13.44 -9.66
CA SER A 356 26.63 -14.10 -10.31
C SER A 356 26.07 -15.27 -9.49
N ALA A 357 26.91 -15.96 -8.72
CA ALA A 357 26.47 -17.05 -7.85
C ALA A 357 25.62 -16.53 -6.69
N LEU A 358 26.03 -15.42 -6.06
CA LEU A 358 25.21 -14.77 -5.03
C LEU A 358 23.92 -14.19 -5.63
N ALA A 359 23.95 -13.67 -6.87
CA ALA A 359 22.75 -13.16 -7.53
C ALA A 359 21.72 -14.27 -7.75
N ALA A 360 22.14 -15.39 -8.36
CA ALA A 360 21.28 -16.55 -8.59
C ALA A 360 20.74 -17.16 -7.28
N GLN A 361 21.46 -17.01 -6.17
CA GLN A 361 20.96 -17.40 -4.87
C GLN A 361 19.86 -16.44 -4.38
N LEU A 362 20.08 -15.12 -4.46
CA LEU A 362 19.08 -14.13 -4.05
C LEU A 362 17.82 -14.14 -4.94
N ASP A 363 17.92 -14.54 -6.21
CA ASP A 363 16.76 -14.71 -7.10
C ASP A 363 15.75 -15.76 -6.59
N GLN A 364 16.16 -16.66 -5.69
CA GLN A 364 15.25 -17.60 -5.02
C GLN A 364 14.51 -16.95 -3.85
N ALA A 365 15.06 -15.87 -3.29
CA ALA A 365 14.49 -15.15 -2.15
C ALA A 365 13.77 -13.86 -2.52
N LEU A 366 14.01 -13.32 -3.70
CA LEU A 366 13.40 -12.10 -4.24
C LEU A 366 12.48 -12.47 -5.42
N PRO A 367 11.47 -11.64 -5.73
CA PRO A 367 11.11 -10.39 -5.08
C PRO A 367 10.38 -10.58 -3.73
N LEU A 368 10.44 -9.52 -2.91
CA LEU A 368 9.62 -9.35 -1.72
C LEU A 368 8.21 -8.87 -2.12
N PRO A 369 7.16 -9.27 -1.38
CA PRO A 369 5.81 -8.80 -1.67
C PRO A 369 5.67 -7.31 -1.34
N ALA A 370 4.90 -6.59 -2.15
CA ALA A 370 4.52 -5.21 -1.86
C ALA A 370 3.20 -5.16 -1.05
N LEU A 371 3.01 -4.06 -0.32
CA LEU A 371 1.80 -3.83 0.47
C LEU A 371 0.68 -3.24 -0.38
N TRP A 372 -0.55 -3.62 -0.03
CA TRP A 372 -1.76 -2.92 -0.46
C TRP A 372 -2.24 -1.97 0.63
N TYR A 373 -2.48 -0.70 0.29
CA TYR A 373 -2.90 0.32 1.27
C TYR A 373 -4.22 -0.05 1.95
N GLY A 374 -5.27 -0.26 1.14
CA GLY A 374 -6.63 -0.37 1.61
C GLY A 374 -7.00 0.76 2.58
N ILE A 375 -7.46 0.43 3.79
CA ILE A 375 -7.77 1.42 4.85
C ILE A 375 -6.57 2.31 5.22
N SER A 376 -5.33 1.83 5.06
CA SER A 376 -4.11 2.59 5.39
C SER A 376 -3.73 3.63 4.33
N TYR A 377 -4.61 3.93 3.38
CA TYR A 377 -4.37 4.95 2.34
C TYR A 377 -4.62 6.36 2.88
N VAL A 378 -3.72 7.30 2.57
CA VAL A 378 -3.79 8.72 2.97
C VAL A 378 -3.43 9.70 1.86
#